data_AF-A0A061N493-F1
#
_entry.id   AF-A0A061N493-F1
#
_cell.length_a   1.000
_cell.length_b   1.000
_cell.length_c   1.000
_cell.angle_alpha   90.00
_cell.angle_beta   90.00
_cell.angle_gamma   90.00
#
_symmetry.space_group_name_H-M   'P 1'
#
loop_
_entity.id
_entity.type
_entity.pdbx_description
1 polymer ?
#
loop_
_entity_poly.entity_id
_entity_poly.type
_entity_poly.pdbx_seq_one_letter_code
_entity_poly.pdbx_strand_id
1 'polypeptide(L)'
;MNVLRIITVIVSSIMAGLVSARAVLTLFEPVYETWEIAPWRVVIFSLVFIASFALFFYQMVYERRSFLSFLKRPIHLVVIAILTYLFYFSTVGEMVHLEEEGSIGPVPIIIIAVLTYVLLIWAVMYRMIATDWHFYWKKHQPSPWTIVYFGLPIVLIGFIYWIGFFPGPMTPDSFHHWRQSLDYDFSNWHPMIYTVLTIVLTSIWDNPAIVTLFQVLFIGAVWGYTMFSLRRIGLPYIALIVATVIITIIPITGIYAVTFWKDVLYSVLLLLFTVYFMNIVISKGTWLAIWRNVILLTVTMLALAFFPE
;
A
#
# COMPACT_ATOMS: atom_id res chain seq x y z
N MET A 1 -21.53 19.30 27.67
CA MET A 1 -21.05 18.22 26.77
C MET A 1 -21.83 16.95 27.11
N ASN A 2 -22.62 16.40 26.20
CA ASN A 2 -23.65 15.41 26.55
C ASN A 2 -23.02 14.05 26.90
N VAL A 3 -22.97 13.71 28.20
CA VAL A 3 -22.39 12.46 28.76
C VAL A 3 -22.91 11.23 28.03
N LEU A 4 -24.20 11.23 27.68
CA LEU A 4 -24.83 10.15 26.91
C LEU A 4 -24.13 9.86 25.58
N ARG A 5 -23.71 10.91 24.83
CA ARG A 5 -23.02 10.73 23.54
C ARG A 5 -21.65 10.08 23.70
N ILE A 6 -20.92 10.42 24.76
CA ILE A 6 -19.61 9.84 25.05
C ILE A 6 -19.77 8.37 25.41
N ILE A 7 -20.75 8.04 26.26
CA ILE A 7 -21.07 6.65 26.61
C ILE A 7 -21.43 5.85 25.37
N THR A 8 -22.27 6.39 24.48
CA THR A 8 -22.62 5.71 23.22
C THR A 8 -21.37 5.41 22.38
N VAL A 9 -20.47 6.38 22.20
CA VAL A 9 -19.23 6.15 21.45
C VAL A 9 -18.40 5.05 22.09
N ILE A 10 -18.16 5.09 23.40
CA ILE A 10 -17.33 4.09 24.10
C ILE A 10 -17.95 2.68 23.97
N VAL A 11 -19.23 2.52 24.32
CA VAL A 11 -19.90 1.21 24.30
C VAL A 11 -19.96 0.64 22.89
N SER A 12 -20.35 1.44 21.88
CA SER A 12 -20.38 0.99 20.49
C SER A 12 -19.01 0.61 19.97
N SER A 13 -17.95 1.32 20.39
CA SER A 13 -16.58 1.04 19.96
C SER A 13 -16.03 -0.25 20.57
N ILE A 14 -16.34 -0.53 21.84
CA ILE A 14 -15.96 -1.78 22.48
C ILE A 14 -16.65 -2.96 21.79
N MET A 15 -17.97 -2.87 21.60
CA MET A 15 -18.75 -3.94 20.98
C MET A 15 -18.30 -4.23 19.54
N ALA A 16 -18.23 -3.19 18.69
CA ALA A 16 -17.80 -3.36 17.30
C ALA A 16 -16.34 -3.78 17.22
N GLY A 17 -15.46 -3.17 18.03
CA GLY A 17 -14.04 -3.47 18.05
C GLY A 17 -13.75 -4.93 18.40
N LEU A 18 -14.42 -5.50 19.41
CA LEU A 18 -14.24 -6.91 19.78
C LEU A 18 -14.74 -7.88 18.69
N VAL A 19 -15.91 -7.61 18.11
CA VAL A 19 -16.47 -8.45 17.04
C VAL A 19 -15.59 -8.43 15.80
N SER A 20 -15.17 -7.23 15.39
CA SER A 20 -14.28 -7.02 14.25
C SER A 20 -12.89 -7.60 14.47
N ALA A 21 -12.29 -7.39 15.65
CA ALA A 21 -10.98 -7.97 15.97
C ALA A 21 -11.03 -9.49 15.91
N ARG A 22 -12.07 -10.10 16.47
CA ARG A 22 -12.25 -11.55 16.41
C ARG A 22 -12.38 -12.01 14.96
N ALA A 23 -13.28 -11.41 14.17
CA ALA A 23 -13.49 -11.82 12.78
C ALA A 23 -12.21 -11.66 11.93
N VAL A 24 -11.53 -10.53 12.04
CA VAL A 24 -10.30 -10.29 11.27
C VAL A 24 -9.19 -11.22 11.74
N LEU A 25 -9.00 -11.45 13.03
CA LEU A 25 -7.98 -12.38 13.52
C LEU A 25 -8.25 -13.80 13.04
N THR A 26 -9.52 -14.23 13.03
CA THR A 26 -9.91 -15.55 12.52
C THR A 26 -9.68 -15.70 11.01
N LEU A 27 -9.61 -14.62 10.23
CA LEU A 27 -9.22 -14.70 8.81
C LEU A 27 -7.75 -15.07 8.63
N PHE A 28 -6.89 -14.72 9.60
CA PHE A 28 -5.46 -14.99 9.56
C PHE A 28 -5.12 -16.35 10.16
N GLU A 29 -5.63 -16.63 11.36
CA GLU A 29 -5.23 -17.77 12.17
C GLU A 29 -6.36 -18.18 13.14
N PRO A 30 -6.35 -19.42 13.67
CA PRO A 30 -7.30 -19.85 14.69
C PRO A 30 -7.14 -19.01 15.97
N VAL A 31 -8.18 -18.24 16.32
CA VAL A 31 -8.16 -17.36 17.49
C VAL A 31 -7.97 -18.14 18.80
N TYR A 32 -8.52 -19.35 18.88
CA TYR A 32 -8.42 -20.19 20.07
C TYR A 32 -6.97 -20.63 20.33
N GLU A 33 -6.28 -21.13 19.31
CA GLU A 33 -4.85 -21.48 19.40
C GLU A 33 -4.00 -20.27 19.76
N THR A 34 -4.29 -19.12 19.12
CA THR A 34 -3.59 -17.87 19.41
C THR A 34 -3.80 -17.42 20.85
N TRP A 35 -4.99 -17.64 21.42
CA TRP A 35 -5.30 -17.33 22.81
C TRP A 35 -4.56 -18.23 23.78
N GLU A 36 -4.41 -19.52 23.48
CA GLU A 36 -3.68 -20.46 24.34
C GLU A 36 -2.17 -20.18 24.34
N ILE A 37 -1.60 -19.89 23.17
CA ILE A 37 -0.15 -19.69 23.00
C ILE A 37 0.26 -18.27 23.40
N ALA A 38 -0.52 -17.27 23.01
CA ALA A 38 -0.15 -15.86 23.12
C ALA A 38 -1.38 -14.94 23.34
N PRO A 39 -2.05 -15.02 24.51
CA PRO A 39 -3.29 -14.28 24.78
C PRO A 39 -3.11 -12.76 24.67
N TRP A 40 -1.90 -12.27 24.95
CA TRP A 40 -1.56 -10.85 24.80
C TRP A 40 -1.68 -10.36 23.34
N ARG A 41 -1.44 -11.22 22.33
CA ARG A 41 -1.63 -10.86 20.91
C ARG A 41 -3.10 -10.54 20.63
N VAL A 42 -4.01 -11.40 21.10
CA VAL A 42 -5.46 -11.24 20.94
C VAL A 42 -5.95 -9.96 21.65
N VAL A 43 -5.44 -9.69 22.85
CA VAL A 43 -5.80 -8.48 23.61
C VAL A 43 -5.32 -7.22 22.91
N ILE A 44 -4.05 -7.15 22.50
CA ILE A 44 -3.50 -5.99 21.79
C ILE A 44 -4.26 -5.78 20.48
N PHE A 45 -4.49 -6.84 19.70
CA PHE A 45 -5.24 -6.78 18.46
C PHE A 45 -6.64 -6.21 18.69
N SER A 46 -7.34 -6.71 19.71
CA SER A 46 -8.66 -6.21 20.11
C SER A 46 -8.65 -4.73 20.49
N LEU A 47 -7.66 -4.29 21.26
CA LEU A 47 -7.54 -2.88 21.67
C LEU A 47 -7.31 -1.96 20.45
N VAL A 48 -6.54 -2.39 19.45
CA VAL A 48 -6.33 -1.63 18.20
C VAL A 48 -7.65 -1.43 17.46
N PHE A 49 -8.48 -2.46 17.33
CA PHE A 49 -9.79 -2.33 16.68
C PHE A 49 -10.75 -1.47 17.51
N ILE A 50 -10.78 -1.60 18.83
CA ILE A 50 -11.59 -0.75 19.71
C ILE A 50 -11.20 0.73 19.53
N ALA A 51 -9.91 1.05 19.52
CA ALA A 51 -9.43 2.40 19.29
C ALA A 51 -9.81 2.92 17.88
N SER A 52 -9.73 2.05 16.86
CA SER A 52 -10.10 2.38 15.49
C SER A 52 -11.61 2.64 15.34
N PHE A 53 -12.45 1.85 16.01
CA PHE A 53 -13.89 2.11 16.06
C PHE A 53 -14.26 3.31 16.92
N ALA A 54 -13.48 3.65 17.94
CA ALA A 54 -13.65 4.89 18.68
C ALA A 54 -13.51 6.11 17.77
N LEU A 55 -12.56 6.10 16.84
CA LEU A 55 -12.45 7.11 15.80
C LEU A 55 -13.69 7.14 14.89
N PHE A 56 -14.12 5.98 14.38
CA PHE A 56 -15.31 5.88 13.50
C PHE A 56 -16.57 6.42 14.20
N PHE A 57 -16.88 5.96 15.41
CA PHE A 57 -18.08 6.39 16.14
C PHE A 57 -17.99 7.84 16.59
N TYR A 58 -16.79 8.33 16.95
CA TYR A 58 -16.59 9.75 17.20
C TYR A 58 -16.97 10.59 15.97
N GLN A 59 -16.49 10.24 14.78
CA GLN A 59 -16.83 10.93 13.53
C GLN A 59 -18.34 10.83 13.22
N MET A 60 -18.93 9.66 13.44
CA MET A 60 -20.35 9.39 13.23
C MET A 60 -21.24 10.26 14.14
N VAL A 61 -20.83 10.51 15.39
CA VAL A 61 -21.61 11.25 16.39
C VAL A 61 -21.38 12.76 16.33
N TYR A 62 -20.12 13.18 16.20
CA TYR A 62 -19.73 14.60 16.30
C TYR A 62 -19.59 15.28 14.93
N GLU A 63 -19.21 14.54 13.89
CA GLU A 63 -18.92 15.08 12.54
C GLU A 63 -19.90 14.53 11.47
N ARG A 64 -21.04 13.97 11.90
CA ARG A 64 -22.01 13.20 11.09
C ARG A 64 -22.27 13.74 9.69
N ARG A 65 -22.60 15.03 9.56
CA ARG A 65 -22.97 15.64 8.27
C ARG A 65 -21.80 15.61 7.29
N SER A 66 -20.62 16.03 7.74
CA SER A 66 -19.40 16.05 6.93
C SER A 66 -18.94 14.62 6.63
N PHE A 67 -18.93 13.74 7.64
CA PHE A 67 -18.54 12.35 7.50
C PHE A 67 -19.40 11.58 6.49
N LEU A 68 -20.73 11.69 6.55
CA LEU A 68 -21.63 11.05 5.59
C LEU A 68 -21.57 11.69 4.19
N SER A 69 -21.32 13.01 4.10
CA SER A 69 -21.15 13.66 2.80
C SER A 69 -19.90 13.18 2.05
N PHE A 70 -18.91 12.64 2.77
CA PHE A 70 -17.70 12.07 2.19
C PHE A 70 -18.00 10.93 1.21
N LEU A 71 -18.95 10.05 1.55
CA LEU A 71 -19.35 8.91 0.71
C LEU A 71 -20.19 9.31 -0.51
N LYS A 72 -20.73 10.53 -0.55
CA LYS A 72 -21.51 11.00 -1.71
C LYS A 72 -20.66 11.21 -2.96
N ARG A 73 -19.33 11.28 -2.81
CA ARG A 73 -18.41 11.40 -3.95
C ARG A 73 -18.12 9.99 -4.49
N PRO A 74 -18.53 9.65 -5.73
CA PRO A 74 -18.37 8.28 -6.26
C PRO A 74 -16.91 7.85 -6.28
N ILE A 75 -15.99 8.78 -6.49
CA ILE A 75 -14.56 8.48 -6.49
C ILE A 75 -14.04 8.01 -5.14
N HIS A 76 -14.58 8.51 -4.02
CA HIS A 76 -14.18 8.03 -2.70
C HIS A 76 -14.65 6.59 -2.49
N LEU A 77 -15.84 6.23 -2.98
CA LEU A 77 -16.35 4.86 -2.91
C LEU A 77 -15.46 3.89 -3.69
N VAL A 78 -15.02 4.28 -4.90
CA VAL A 78 -14.09 3.47 -5.70
C VAL A 78 -12.78 3.24 -4.93
N VAL A 79 -12.18 4.28 -4.36
CA VAL A 79 -10.93 4.15 -3.60
C VAL A 79 -11.12 3.29 -2.35
N ILE A 80 -12.22 3.46 -1.61
CA ILE A 80 -12.54 2.62 -0.43
C ILE A 80 -12.72 1.17 -0.86
N ALA A 81 -13.42 0.89 -1.96
CA ALA A 81 -13.65 -0.46 -2.45
C ALA A 81 -12.33 -1.14 -2.86
N ILE A 82 -11.45 -0.44 -3.60
CA ILE A 82 -10.16 -0.99 -3.99
C ILE A 82 -9.28 -1.21 -2.75
N LEU A 83 -9.19 -0.26 -1.82
CA LEU A 83 -8.42 -0.46 -0.58
C LEU A 83 -8.98 -1.63 0.25
N THR A 84 -10.30 -1.76 0.35
CA THR A 84 -10.95 -2.87 1.04
C THR A 84 -10.56 -4.20 0.42
N TYR A 85 -10.57 -4.27 -0.91
CA TYR A 85 -10.11 -5.45 -1.65
C TYR A 85 -8.64 -5.75 -1.34
N LEU A 86 -7.74 -4.76 -1.40
CA LEU A 86 -6.32 -4.95 -1.07
C LEU A 86 -6.10 -5.45 0.36
N PHE A 87 -6.77 -4.83 1.34
CA PHE A 87 -6.68 -5.25 2.74
C PHE A 87 -7.21 -6.67 2.91
N TYR A 88 -8.37 -6.98 2.33
CA TYR A 88 -8.94 -8.33 2.39
C TYR A 88 -7.96 -9.37 1.85
N PHE A 89 -7.49 -9.21 0.61
CA PHE A 89 -6.53 -10.14 0.00
C PHE A 89 -5.22 -10.26 0.78
N SER A 90 -4.73 -9.15 1.34
CA SER A 90 -3.52 -9.17 2.19
C SER A 90 -3.74 -9.86 3.54
N THR A 91 -4.99 -10.04 3.98
CA THR A 91 -5.31 -10.58 5.31
C THR A 91 -5.85 -12.00 5.31
N VAL A 92 -6.35 -12.47 4.18
CA VAL A 92 -6.91 -13.81 4.05
C VAL A 92 -5.78 -14.84 4.11
N GLY A 93 -5.80 -15.67 5.15
CA GLY A 93 -4.97 -16.87 5.25
C GLY A 93 -5.71 -18.14 4.85
N GLU A 94 -5.11 -19.30 5.15
CA GLU A 94 -5.80 -20.59 5.00
C GLU A 94 -6.98 -20.67 5.98
N MET A 95 -8.17 -20.94 5.47
CA MET A 95 -9.41 -20.97 6.25
C MET A 95 -9.85 -22.39 6.66
N VAL A 96 -8.93 -23.36 6.63
CA VAL A 96 -9.24 -24.77 6.89
C VAL A 96 -9.85 -24.98 8.29
N HIS A 97 -9.40 -24.21 9.29
CA HIS A 97 -9.96 -24.22 10.65
C HIS A 97 -11.41 -23.75 10.74
N LEU A 98 -11.95 -23.14 9.69
CA LEU A 98 -13.35 -22.69 9.62
C LEU A 98 -14.29 -23.71 8.99
N GLU A 99 -13.74 -24.78 8.39
CA GLU A 99 -14.50 -25.85 7.75
C GLU A 99 -14.82 -27.01 8.70
N GLU A 100 -14.33 -26.97 9.94
CA GLU A 100 -14.62 -27.98 10.97
C GLU A 100 -16.10 -27.99 11.40
N GLU A 101 -16.62 -29.19 11.70
CA GLU A 101 -18.01 -29.38 12.17
C GLU A 101 -18.26 -28.59 13.46
N GLY A 102 -19.25 -27.69 13.44
CA GLY A 102 -19.61 -26.81 14.56
C GLY A 102 -19.09 -25.38 14.46
N SER A 103 -18.26 -25.06 13.45
CA SER A 103 -17.89 -23.69 13.09
C SER A 103 -19.06 -22.92 12.48
N ILE A 104 -19.08 -21.59 12.64
CA ILE A 104 -20.01 -20.68 11.95
C ILE A 104 -19.75 -20.57 10.43
N GLY A 105 -18.71 -21.26 9.94
CA GLY A 105 -18.25 -21.23 8.57
C GLY A 105 -17.50 -19.95 8.20
N PRO A 106 -16.85 -19.92 7.03
CA PRO A 106 -16.04 -18.78 6.60
C PRO A 106 -16.87 -17.56 6.17
N VAL A 107 -18.09 -17.77 5.66
CA VAL A 107 -18.90 -16.70 5.05
C VAL A 107 -19.24 -15.55 6.02
N PRO A 108 -19.76 -15.79 7.25
CA PRO A 108 -20.04 -14.71 8.18
C PRO A 108 -18.79 -13.94 8.60
N ILE A 109 -17.65 -14.63 8.74
CA ILE A 109 -16.36 -14.04 9.13
C ILE A 109 -15.87 -13.10 8.02
N ILE A 110 -15.90 -13.56 6.77
CA ILE A 110 -15.54 -12.76 5.60
C ILE A 110 -16.41 -11.50 5.52
N ILE A 111 -17.73 -11.63 5.69
CA ILE A 111 -18.66 -10.48 5.64
C ILE A 111 -18.31 -9.46 6.74
N ILE A 112 -18.11 -9.91 7.98
CA ILE A 112 -17.77 -9.01 9.10
C ILE A 112 -16.42 -8.33 8.84
N ALA A 113 -15.43 -9.06 8.36
CA ALA A 113 -14.10 -8.51 8.08
C ALA A 113 -14.13 -7.49 6.93
N VAL A 114 -14.80 -7.79 5.82
CA VAL A 114 -14.96 -6.86 4.70
C VAL A 114 -15.70 -5.59 5.15
N LEU A 115 -16.79 -5.72 5.90
CA LEU A 115 -17.49 -4.57 6.47
C LEU A 115 -16.59 -3.75 7.40
N THR A 116 -15.79 -4.44 8.22
CA THR A 116 -14.82 -3.80 9.11
C THR A 116 -13.82 -2.97 8.32
N TYR A 117 -13.21 -3.53 7.27
CA TYR A 117 -12.28 -2.80 6.41
C TYR A 117 -12.93 -1.59 5.75
N VAL A 118 -14.14 -1.73 5.19
CA VAL A 118 -14.87 -0.60 4.60
C VAL A 118 -15.06 0.54 5.60
N LEU A 119 -15.53 0.23 6.81
CA LEU A 119 -15.80 1.24 7.85
C LEU A 119 -14.52 1.91 8.36
N LEU A 120 -13.46 1.13 8.60
CA LEU A 120 -12.19 1.65 9.12
C LEU A 120 -11.43 2.46 8.06
N ILE A 121 -11.36 1.97 6.82
CA ILE A 121 -10.75 2.70 5.70
C ILE A 121 -11.49 4.02 5.49
N TRP A 122 -12.83 3.99 5.51
CA TRP A 122 -13.63 5.21 5.42
C TRP A 122 -13.32 6.19 6.56
N ALA A 123 -13.29 5.73 7.82
CA ALA A 123 -13.00 6.58 8.97
C ALA A 123 -11.61 7.23 8.89
N VAL A 124 -10.60 6.44 8.50
CA VAL A 124 -9.22 6.90 8.37
C VAL A 124 -9.10 7.88 7.21
N MET A 125 -9.61 7.54 6.02
CA MET A 125 -9.58 8.42 4.85
C MET A 125 -10.28 9.75 5.13
N TYR A 126 -11.47 9.70 5.75
CA TYR A 126 -12.17 10.91 6.14
C TYR A 126 -11.32 11.74 7.10
N ARG A 127 -10.74 11.13 8.15
CA ARG A 127 -9.93 11.89 9.10
C ARG A 127 -8.76 12.57 8.40
N MET A 128 -8.02 11.83 7.60
CA MET A 128 -6.83 12.34 6.92
C MET A 128 -7.16 13.49 5.98
N ILE A 129 -8.26 13.40 5.21
CA ILE A 129 -8.67 14.43 4.26
C ILE A 129 -9.31 15.65 4.94
N ALA A 130 -10.06 15.43 6.02
CA ALA A 130 -10.74 16.51 6.74
C ALA A 130 -9.81 17.27 7.68
N THR A 131 -8.69 16.68 8.11
CA THR A 131 -7.69 17.34 8.94
C THR A 131 -6.92 18.39 8.14
N ASP A 132 -6.79 19.59 8.70
CA ASP A 132 -5.95 20.65 8.18
C ASP A 132 -4.48 20.40 8.52
N TRP A 133 -3.77 19.73 7.62
CA TRP A 133 -2.33 19.52 7.73
C TRP A 133 -1.58 20.83 7.51
N HIS A 134 -1.16 21.47 8.60
CA HIS A 134 -0.35 22.68 8.55
C HIS A 134 1.11 22.35 8.23
N PHE A 135 1.52 22.60 6.99
CA PHE A 135 2.92 22.60 6.60
C PHE A 135 3.45 24.04 6.69
N TYR A 136 4.43 24.27 7.58
CA TYR A 136 5.06 25.59 7.77
C TYR A 136 5.88 26.07 6.55
N TRP A 137 6.07 25.21 5.56
CA TRP A 137 6.86 25.50 4.39
C TRP A 137 6.04 26.17 3.29
N LYS A 138 6.61 27.19 2.64
CA LYS A 138 5.98 27.85 1.49
C LYS A 138 5.83 26.84 0.36
N LYS A 139 4.59 26.65 -0.14
CA LYS A 139 4.34 25.79 -1.31
C LYS A 139 5.12 26.31 -2.52
N HIS A 140 5.76 25.39 -3.24
CA HIS A 140 6.46 25.71 -4.48
C HIS A 140 5.69 25.11 -5.67
N GLN A 141 5.81 25.74 -6.84
CA GLN A 141 5.43 25.13 -8.11
C GLN A 141 6.71 24.66 -8.82
N PRO A 142 7.26 23.49 -8.45
CA PRO A 142 8.45 22.96 -9.10
C PRO A 142 8.18 22.73 -10.58
N SER A 143 9.21 22.95 -11.40
CA SER A 143 9.18 22.56 -12.81
C SER A 143 9.09 21.04 -12.94
N PRO A 144 8.41 20.49 -13.97
CA PRO A 144 8.42 19.05 -14.26
C PRO A 144 9.83 18.46 -14.38
N TRP A 145 10.82 19.27 -14.80
CA TRP A 145 12.24 18.89 -14.86
C TRP A 145 12.83 18.45 -13.52
N THR A 146 12.19 18.82 -12.39
CA THR A 146 12.55 18.33 -11.05
C THR A 146 12.54 16.80 -10.99
N ILE A 147 11.61 16.14 -11.71
CA ILE A 147 11.54 14.68 -11.78
C ILE A 147 12.83 14.14 -12.39
N VAL A 148 13.29 14.74 -13.49
CA VAL A 148 14.53 14.32 -14.16
C VAL A 148 15.75 14.63 -13.29
N TYR A 149 15.84 15.82 -12.69
CA TYR A 149 16.99 16.20 -11.87
C TYR A 149 17.23 15.29 -10.67
N PHE A 150 16.16 14.81 -10.02
CA PHE A 150 16.29 13.90 -8.88
C PHE A 150 16.27 12.42 -9.27
N GLY A 151 15.64 12.06 -10.39
CA GLY A 151 15.64 10.67 -10.89
C GLY A 151 16.93 10.28 -11.57
N LEU A 152 17.57 11.20 -12.31
CA LEU A 152 18.77 10.93 -13.10
C LEU A 152 19.95 10.42 -12.25
N PRO A 153 20.27 10.96 -11.06
CA PRO A 153 21.32 10.41 -10.21
C PRO A 153 21.08 8.94 -9.83
N ILE A 154 19.83 8.56 -9.55
CA ILE A 154 19.45 7.17 -9.26
C ILE A 154 19.71 6.29 -10.47
N VAL A 155 19.28 6.72 -11.65
CA VAL A 155 19.46 5.97 -12.90
C VAL A 155 20.94 5.82 -13.23
N LEU A 156 21.74 6.89 -13.13
CA LEU A 156 23.16 6.86 -13.44
C LEU A 156 23.91 5.86 -12.55
N ILE A 157 23.64 5.88 -11.24
CA ILE A 157 24.30 4.96 -10.31
C ILE A 157 23.76 3.55 -10.47
N GLY A 158 22.44 3.37 -10.60
CA GLY A 158 21.87 2.07 -10.94
C GLY A 158 22.45 1.48 -12.23
N PHE A 159 22.76 2.31 -13.23
CA PHE A 159 23.38 1.87 -14.48
C PHE A 159 24.84 1.41 -14.28
N ILE A 160 25.61 2.07 -13.40
CA ILE A 160 26.96 1.61 -13.02
C ILE A 160 26.88 0.20 -12.40
N TYR A 161 25.94 -0.01 -11.46
CA TYR A 161 25.70 -1.33 -10.87
C TYR A 161 25.21 -2.33 -11.93
N TRP A 162 24.35 -1.91 -12.85
CA TRP A 162 23.79 -2.77 -13.89
C TRP A 162 24.87 -3.30 -14.84
N ILE A 163 25.84 -2.46 -15.20
CA ILE A 163 27.04 -2.90 -15.95
C ILE A 163 27.89 -3.85 -15.10
N GLY A 164 28.15 -3.50 -13.84
CA GLY A 164 29.02 -4.28 -12.97
C GLY A 164 28.48 -5.66 -12.60
N PHE A 165 27.16 -5.81 -12.55
CA PHE A 165 26.47 -7.04 -12.18
C PHE A 165 25.68 -7.67 -13.33
N PHE A 166 26.00 -7.31 -14.58
CA PHE A 166 25.33 -7.84 -15.77
C PHE A 166 25.34 -9.39 -15.81
N PRO A 167 24.22 -10.07 -16.11
CA PRO A 167 22.90 -9.56 -16.54
C PRO A 167 21.93 -9.27 -15.39
N GLY A 168 22.38 -9.24 -14.14
CA GLY A 168 21.57 -9.06 -12.95
C GLY A 168 21.79 -10.20 -11.96
N PRO A 169 22.06 -9.92 -10.67
CA PRO A 169 22.13 -10.97 -9.66
C PRO A 169 20.80 -11.71 -9.56
N MET A 170 20.88 -13.04 -9.55
CA MET A 170 19.73 -13.94 -9.43
C MET A 170 19.89 -14.85 -8.23
N THR A 171 18.78 -15.12 -7.56
CA THR A 171 18.65 -16.07 -6.45
C THR A 171 17.79 -17.26 -6.88
N PRO A 172 17.68 -18.35 -6.09
CA PRO A 172 16.80 -19.46 -6.43
C PRO A 172 15.37 -19.02 -6.79
N ASP A 173 14.80 -18.09 -6.03
CA ASP A 173 13.48 -17.50 -6.30
C ASP A 173 13.43 -16.77 -7.67
N SER A 174 14.46 -15.98 -7.97
CA SER A 174 14.62 -15.33 -9.28
C SER A 174 14.65 -16.34 -10.43
N PHE A 175 15.32 -17.48 -10.24
CA PHE A 175 15.39 -18.53 -11.26
C PHE A 175 14.05 -19.23 -11.47
N HIS A 176 13.26 -19.41 -10.42
CA HIS A 176 11.89 -19.93 -10.55
C HIS A 176 11.02 -19.00 -11.39
N HIS A 177 11.03 -17.70 -11.09
CA HIS A 177 10.31 -16.70 -11.89
C HIS A 177 10.77 -16.62 -13.34
N TRP A 178 12.10 -16.64 -13.55
CA TRP A 178 12.68 -16.65 -14.89
C TRP A 178 12.22 -17.88 -15.68
N ARG A 179 12.26 -19.07 -15.08
CA ARG A 179 11.80 -20.30 -15.71
C ARG A 179 10.30 -20.28 -16.03
N GLN A 180 9.46 -19.80 -15.10
CA GLN A 180 8.03 -19.64 -15.35
C GLN A 180 7.74 -18.72 -16.54
N SER A 181 8.53 -17.66 -16.71
CA SER A 181 8.39 -16.75 -17.85
C SER A 181 8.72 -17.41 -19.19
N LEU A 182 9.59 -18.42 -19.20
CA LEU A 182 9.97 -19.19 -20.39
C LEU A 182 8.97 -20.32 -20.68
N ASP A 183 8.57 -21.05 -19.64
CA ASP A 183 7.72 -22.24 -19.74
C ASP A 183 6.22 -21.91 -19.81
N TYR A 184 5.84 -20.63 -19.60
CA TYR A 184 4.45 -20.16 -19.46
C TYR A 184 3.64 -20.94 -18.40
N ASP A 185 4.33 -21.51 -17.41
CA ASP A 185 3.75 -22.30 -16.33
C ASP A 185 3.42 -21.39 -15.14
N PHE A 186 2.21 -20.84 -15.14
CA PHE A 186 1.70 -20.00 -14.08
C PHE A 186 1.18 -20.88 -12.93
N SER A 187 2.06 -21.26 -12.01
CA SER A 187 1.64 -21.90 -10.76
C SER A 187 1.01 -20.87 -9.80
N ASN A 188 0.02 -21.28 -8.99
CA ASN A 188 -0.67 -20.43 -8.00
C ASN A 188 0.21 -19.89 -6.85
N TRP A 189 1.51 -20.19 -6.84
CA TRP A 189 2.46 -19.86 -5.76
C TRP A 189 3.27 -18.58 -6.01
N HIS A 190 3.03 -17.88 -7.12
CA HIS A 190 3.84 -16.75 -7.57
C HIS A 190 2.99 -15.65 -8.23
N PRO A 191 3.40 -14.38 -8.19
CA PRO A 191 2.59 -13.24 -8.60
C PRO A 191 2.57 -13.14 -10.12
N MET A 192 1.38 -13.29 -10.70
CA MET A 192 1.17 -13.27 -12.16
C MET A 192 1.73 -11.99 -12.80
N ILE A 193 1.65 -10.83 -12.14
CA ILE A 193 2.05 -9.55 -12.73
C ILE A 193 3.56 -9.48 -12.96
N TYR A 194 4.38 -9.99 -12.03
CA TYR A 194 5.84 -9.93 -12.19
C TYR A 194 6.32 -10.85 -13.33
N THR A 195 5.71 -12.04 -13.46
CA THR A 195 5.98 -12.95 -14.57
C THR A 195 5.52 -12.36 -15.90
N VAL A 196 4.32 -11.77 -15.98
CA VAL A 196 3.83 -11.10 -17.19
C VAL A 196 4.72 -9.94 -17.59
N LEU A 197 5.16 -9.10 -16.63
CA LEU A 197 6.11 -8.03 -16.88
C LEU A 197 7.43 -8.59 -17.44
N THR A 198 7.92 -9.68 -16.86
CA THR A 198 9.13 -10.36 -17.33
C THR A 198 8.97 -10.82 -18.78
N ILE A 199 7.89 -11.53 -19.12
CA ILE A 199 7.59 -12.00 -20.49
C ILE A 199 7.55 -10.83 -21.48
N VAL A 200 6.86 -9.74 -21.13
CA VAL A 200 6.76 -8.56 -22.00
C VAL A 200 8.14 -7.96 -22.24
N LEU A 201 8.95 -7.80 -21.20
CA LEU A 201 10.29 -7.23 -21.35
C LEU A 201 11.22 -8.18 -22.11
N THR A 202 11.20 -9.48 -21.84
CA THR A 202 12.05 -10.46 -22.54
C THR A 202 11.67 -10.63 -24.01
N SER A 203 10.41 -10.35 -24.38
CA SER A 203 10.00 -10.28 -25.79
C SER A 203 10.71 -9.17 -26.58
N ILE A 204 11.17 -8.11 -25.89
CA ILE A 204 11.94 -7.00 -26.48
C ILE A 204 13.43 -7.38 -26.54
N TRP A 205 13.95 -7.95 -25.46
CA TRP A 205 15.31 -8.45 -25.38
C TRP A 205 15.36 -9.67 -24.46
N ASP A 206 15.63 -10.84 -25.05
CA ASP A 206 15.67 -12.13 -24.36
C ASP A 206 16.92 -12.26 -23.47
N ASN A 207 16.94 -11.48 -22.39
CA ASN A 207 18.01 -11.43 -21.41
C ASN A 207 17.47 -10.85 -20.09
N PRO A 208 17.71 -11.46 -18.92
CA PRO A 208 17.21 -10.96 -17.63
C PRO A 208 17.65 -9.52 -17.31
N ALA A 209 18.71 -9.04 -17.97
CA ALA A 209 19.18 -7.66 -17.83
C ALA A 209 18.15 -6.61 -18.25
N ILE A 210 17.19 -6.93 -19.14
CA ILE A 210 16.14 -5.97 -19.50
C ILE A 210 15.20 -5.68 -18.32
N VAL A 211 14.96 -6.68 -17.47
CA VAL A 211 14.08 -6.55 -16.30
C VAL A 211 14.75 -5.68 -15.25
N THR A 212 16.03 -5.94 -14.96
CA THR A 212 16.80 -5.17 -13.99
C THR A 212 17.10 -3.75 -14.50
N LEU A 213 17.24 -3.56 -15.82
CA LEU A 213 17.31 -2.22 -16.44
C LEU A 213 16.00 -1.46 -16.27
N PHE A 214 14.86 -2.10 -16.56
CA PHE A 214 13.54 -1.52 -16.32
C PHE A 214 13.36 -1.12 -14.85
N GLN A 215 13.78 -1.98 -13.90
CA GLN A 215 13.75 -1.67 -12.47
C GLN A 215 14.52 -0.39 -12.15
N VAL A 216 15.77 -0.26 -12.63
CA VAL A 216 16.59 0.96 -12.42
C VAL A 216 15.89 2.21 -12.95
N LEU A 217 15.36 2.16 -14.17
CA LEU A 217 14.65 3.28 -14.78
C LEU A 217 13.37 3.64 -14.00
N PHE A 218 12.62 2.62 -13.58
CA PHE A 218 11.38 2.79 -12.84
C PHE A 218 11.61 3.37 -11.44
N ILE A 219 12.64 2.89 -10.71
CA ILE A 219 13.06 3.46 -9.42
C ILE A 219 13.40 4.94 -9.60
N GLY A 220 14.20 5.29 -10.62
CA GLY A 220 14.57 6.68 -10.89
C GLY A 220 13.36 7.58 -11.19
N ALA A 221 12.41 7.10 -12.00
CA ALA A 221 11.19 7.84 -12.33
C ALA A 221 10.32 8.08 -11.08
N VAL A 222 10.09 7.04 -10.26
CA VAL A 222 9.29 7.13 -9.04
C VAL A 222 9.99 7.99 -7.99
N TRP A 223 11.31 7.88 -7.83
CA TRP A 223 12.08 8.73 -6.92
C TRP A 223 12.00 10.21 -7.32
N GLY A 224 12.19 10.50 -8.61
CA GLY A 224 12.03 11.85 -9.16
C GLY A 224 10.63 12.42 -8.91
N TYR A 225 9.59 11.62 -9.14
CA TYR A 225 8.20 12.01 -8.87
C TYR A 225 7.93 12.23 -7.38
N THR A 226 8.57 11.45 -6.52
CA THR A 226 8.53 11.60 -5.06
C THR A 226 9.11 12.96 -4.66
N MET A 227 10.32 13.29 -5.12
CA MET A 227 10.95 14.59 -4.84
C MET A 227 10.14 15.77 -5.40
N PHE A 228 9.57 15.63 -6.60
CA PHE A 228 8.66 16.64 -7.16
C PHE A 228 7.42 16.85 -6.29
N SER A 229 6.82 15.77 -5.78
CA SER A 229 5.65 15.86 -4.89
C SER A 229 6.00 16.47 -3.54
N LEU A 230 7.13 16.07 -2.93
CA LEU A 230 7.63 16.68 -1.70
C LEU A 230 7.95 18.17 -1.86
N ARG A 231 8.54 18.57 -3.00
CA ARG A 231 8.82 19.98 -3.30
C ARG A 231 7.54 20.81 -3.41
N ARG A 232 6.46 20.26 -3.99
CA ARG A 232 5.14 20.92 -4.06
C ARG A 232 4.54 21.21 -2.68
N ILE A 233 4.79 20.33 -1.72
CA ILE A 233 4.33 20.47 -0.33
C ILE A 233 5.12 21.56 0.41
N GLY A 234 6.30 21.90 -0.10
CA GLY A 234 7.11 23.02 0.36
C GLY A 234 8.48 22.61 0.91
N LEU A 235 8.83 21.32 0.90
CA LEU A 235 10.11 20.86 1.45
C LEU A 235 11.28 21.65 0.84
N PRO A 236 12.28 22.03 1.66
CA PRO A 236 13.42 22.80 1.19
C PRO A 236 14.24 21.96 0.21
N TYR A 237 14.76 22.62 -0.83
CA TYR A 237 15.49 21.95 -1.91
C TYR A 237 16.70 21.15 -1.40
N ILE A 238 17.38 21.67 -0.37
CA ILE A 238 18.50 21.02 0.31
C ILE A 238 18.08 19.67 0.90
N ALA A 239 16.90 19.55 1.52
CA ALA A 239 16.44 18.29 2.07
C ALA A 239 16.23 17.22 0.97
N LEU A 240 15.75 17.63 -0.20
CA LEU A 240 15.57 16.74 -1.35
C LEU A 240 16.91 16.26 -1.92
N ILE A 241 17.90 17.18 -2.00
CA ILE A 241 19.28 16.83 -2.39
C ILE A 241 19.85 15.83 -1.39
N VAL A 242 19.80 16.13 -0.09
CA VAL A 242 20.36 15.27 0.96
C VAL A 242 19.72 13.89 0.92
N ALA A 243 18.39 13.79 0.82
CA ALA A 243 17.69 12.51 0.70
C ALA A 243 18.14 11.71 -0.53
N THR A 244 18.31 12.39 -1.67
CA THR A 244 18.76 11.75 -2.91
C THR A 244 20.22 11.30 -2.82
N VAL A 245 21.11 12.12 -2.27
CA VAL A 245 22.52 11.75 -2.07
C VAL A 245 22.64 10.56 -1.12
N ILE A 246 21.88 10.54 -0.03
CA ILE A 246 21.88 9.41 0.92
C ILE A 246 21.47 8.12 0.21
N ILE A 247 20.31 8.09 -0.48
CA ILE A 247 19.83 6.86 -1.10
C ILE A 247 20.80 6.36 -2.20
N THR A 248 21.47 7.28 -2.87
CA THR A 248 22.40 6.99 -3.95
C THR A 248 23.77 6.50 -3.48
N ILE A 249 24.25 6.95 -2.33
CA ILE A 249 25.56 6.53 -1.78
C ILE A 249 25.49 5.15 -1.12
N ILE A 250 24.34 4.77 -0.58
CA ILE A 250 24.17 3.50 0.11
C ILE A 250 24.35 2.34 -0.88
N PRO A 251 25.39 1.48 -0.77
CA PRO A 251 25.63 0.44 -1.77
C PRO A 251 24.49 -0.58 -1.90
N ILE A 252 23.77 -0.84 -0.80
CA ILE A 252 22.69 -1.81 -0.77
C ILE A 252 21.54 -1.41 -1.70
N THR A 253 21.31 -0.10 -1.92
CA THR A 253 20.27 0.37 -2.85
C THR A 253 20.68 0.11 -4.29
N GLY A 254 21.97 0.29 -4.62
CA GLY A 254 22.52 0.00 -5.94
C GLY A 254 22.46 -1.48 -6.28
N ILE A 255 22.85 -2.35 -5.34
CA ILE A 255 22.78 -3.82 -5.53
C ILE A 255 21.32 -4.25 -5.70
N TYR A 256 20.43 -3.86 -4.79
CA TYR A 256 19.02 -4.26 -4.89
C TYR A 256 18.31 -3.67 -6.11
N ALA A 257 18.68 -2.49 -6.59
CA ALA A 257 18.12 -1.92 -7.80
C ALA A 257 18.36 -2.79 -9.05
N VAL A 258 19.41 -3.62 -9.04
CA VAL A 258 19.78 -4.49 -10.17
C VAL A 258 19.60 -5.98 -9.89
N THR A 259 19.18 -6.36 -8.68
CA THR A 259 18.82 -7.75 -8.36
C THR A 259 17.46 -8.09 -8.97
N PHE A 260 17.38 -9.26 -9.63
CA PHE A 260 16.15 -9.77 -10.22
C PHE A 260 15.19 -10.27 -9.13
N TRP A 261 14.54 -9.34 -8.44
CA TRP A 261 13.59 -9.61 -7.36
C TRP A 261 12.29 -8.83 -7.56
N LYS A 262 11.17 -9.51 -7.35
CA LYS A 262 9.83 -8.89 -7.34
C LYS A 262 9.68 -7.84 -6.24
N ASP A 263 10.33 -8.06 -5.10
CA ASP A 263 10.21 -7.20 -3.91
C ASP A 263 10.69 -5.78 -4.14
N VAL A 264 11.66 -5.61 -5.05
CA VAL A 264 12.20 -4.29 -5.41
C VAL A 264 11.13 -3.47 -6.12
N LEU A 265 10.46 -4.05 -7.13
CA LEU A 265 9.36 -3.39 -7.82
C LEU A 265 8.16 -3.16 -6.90
N TYR A 266 7.83 -4.14 -6.05
CA TYR A 266 6.78 -4.00 -5.04
C TYR A 266 7.05 -2.80 -4.13
N SER A 267 8.28 -2.67 -3.61
CA SER A 267 8.68 -1.56 -2.74
C SER A 267 8.59 -0.20 -3.44
N VAL A 268 8.93 -0.13 -4.72
CA VAL A 268 8.84 1.10 -5.53
C VAL A 268 7.38 1.46 -5.82
N LEU A 269 6.53 0.48 -6.12
CA LEU A 269 5.09 0.68 -6.27
C LEU A 269 4.45 1.15 -4.95
N LEU A 270 4.93 0.63 -3.81
CA LEU A 270 4.43 1.01 -2.48
C LEU A 270 4.81 2.46 -2.16
N LEU A 271 6.03 2.88 -2.51
CA LEU A 271 6.45 4.27 -2.45
C LEU A 271 5.56 5.15 -3.34
N LEU A 272 5.32 4.74 -4.58
CA LEU A 272 4.47 5.49 -5.52
C LEU A 272 3.03 5.63 -4.99
N PHE A 273 2.45 4.55 -4.47
CA PHE A 273 1.14 4.55 -3.83
C PHE A 273 1.10 5.52 -2.64
N THR A 274 2.14 5.52 -1.81
CA THR A 274 2.26 6.43 -0.66
C THR A 274 2.30 7.89 -1.11
N VAL A 275 3.02 8.20 -2.19
CA VAL A 275 3.07 9.55 -2.76
C VAL A 275 1.71 9.98 -3.33
N TYR A 276 0.99 9.08 -4.01
CA TYR A 276 -0.37 9.37 -4.46
C TYR A 276 -1.32 9.60 -3.29
N PHE A 277 -1.26 8.75 -2.26
CA PHE A 277 -2.07 8.91 -1.07
C PHE A 277 -1.79 10.22 -0.33
N MET A 278 -0.51 10.58 -0.19
CA MET A 278 -0.08 11.89 0.31
C MET A 278 -0.67 13.04 -0.52
N ASN A 279 -0.62 12.95 -1.85
CA ASN A 279 -1.21 13.97 -2.73
C ASN A 279 -2.74 14.06 -2.56
N ILE A 280 -3.45 12.95 -2.34
CA ILE A 280 -4.89 12.94 -2.03
C ILE A 280 -5.17 13.71 -0.74
N VAL A 281 -4.42 13.41 0.33
CA VAL A 281 -4.58 14.03 1.64
C VAL A 281 -4.33 15.54 1.59
N ILE A 282 -3.18 15.94 1.02
CA ILE A 282 -2.75 17.34 0.99
C ILE A 282 -3.64 18.20 0.07
N SER A 283 -4.19 17.59 -0.97
CA SER A 283 -5.14 18.24 -1.87
C SER A 283 -6.59 18.21 -1.36
N LYS A 284 -6.84 17.67 -0.16
CA LYS A 284 -8.18 17.46 0.41
C LYS A 284 -9.12 16.71 -0.54
N GLY A 285 -8.59 15.69 -1.20
CA GLY A 285 -9.31 14.86 -2.16
C GLY A 285 -9.47 15.46 -3.56
N THR A 286 -9.04 16.71 -3.82
CA THR A 286 -9.15 17.29 -5.17
C THR A 286 -8.24 16.61 -6.19
N TRP A 287 -7.15 15.95 -5.75
CA TRP A 287 -6.31 15.13 -6.63
C TRP A 287 -7.09 13.99 -7.29
N LEU A 288 -8.10 13.44 -6.62
CA LEU A 288 -9.01 12.40 -7.15
C LEU A 288 -10.02 12.93 -8.17
N ALA A 289 -10.18 14.25 -8.31
CA ALA A 289 -11.10 14.82 -9.30
C ALA A 289 -10.57 14.69 -10.74
N ILE A 290 -9.29 14.38 -10.92
CA ILE A 290 -8.64 14.23 -12.22
C ILE A 290 -8.61 12.75 -12.58
N TRP A 291 -9.30 12.35 -13.66
CA TRP A 291 -9.40 10.94 -14.07
C TRP A 291 -8.04 10.26 -14.28
N ARG A 292 -7.04 11.00 -14.81
CA ARG A 292 -5.69 10.46 -15.03
C ARG A 292 -5.06 9.99 -13.72
N ASN A 293 -5.27 10.75 -12.65
CA ASN A 293 -4.75 10.42 -11.32
C ASN A 293 -5.45 9.19 -10.74
N VAL A 294 -6.76 9.06 -11.00
CA VAL A 294 -7.53 7.88 -10.61
C VAL A 294 -7.01 6.63 -11.32
N ILE A 295 -6.79 6.68 -12.64
CA ILE A 295 -6.23 5.55 -13.38
C ILE A 295 -4.85 5.19 -12.85
N LEU A 296 -3.96 6.17 -12.66
CA LEU A 296 -2.62 5.92 -12.11
C LEU A 296 -2.66 5.28 -10.72
N LEU A 297 -3.55 5.76 -9.85
CA LEU A 297 -3.76 5.19 -8.52
C LEU A 297 -4.28 3.74 -8.63
N THR A 298 -5.33 3.50 -9.40
CA THR A 298 -5.93 2.17 -9.58
C THR A 298 -4.92 1.17 -10.14
N VAL A 299 -4.17 1.54 -11.18
CA VAL A 299 -3.12 0.67 -11.74
C VAL A 299 -2.04 0.37 -10.71
N THR A 300 -1.61 1.36 -9.93
CA THR A 300 -0.59 1.15 -8.88
C THR A 300 -1.12 0.25 -7.76
N MET A 301 -2.39 0.42 -7.37
CA MET A 301 -3.05 -0.39 -6.36
C MET A 301 -3.24 -1.84 -6.82
N LEU A 302 -3.69 -2.06 -8.05
CA LEU A 302 -3.80 -3.40 -8.62
C LEU A 302 -2.42 -4.06 -8.73
N ALA A 303 -1.40 -3.33 -9.19
CA ALA A 303 -0.04 -3.84 -9.18
C ALA A 303 0.39 -4.27 -7.76
N LEU A 304 0.14 -3.45 -6.74
CA LEU A 304 0.43 -3.84 -5.35
C LEU A 304 -0.34 -5.06 -4.85
N ALA A 305 -1.56 -5.30 -5.33
CA ALA A 305 -2.36 -6.46 -4.96
C ALA A 305 -1.72 -7.77 -5.40
N PHE A 306 -1.21 -7.79 -6.64
CA PHE A 306 -0.80 -9.01 -7.34
C PHE A 306 0.72 -9.16 -7.42
N PHE A 307 1.49 -8.45 -6.59
CA PHE A 307 2.96 -8.57 -6.47
C PHE A 307 3.43 -9.41 -5.27
N PRO A 308 2.75 -9.43 -4.11
CA PRO A 308 3.16 -10.24 -2.96
C PRO A 308 2.99 -11.75 -3.15
N GLU A 309 2.13 -12.17 -4.08
CA GLU A 309 1.84 -13.59 -4.37
C GLU A 309 3.08 -14.38 -4.81
#